data_AF-A0AAW2C6A0-F1
#
_entry.id   AF-A0AAW2C6A0-F1
#
_cell.length_a   1.000
_cell.length_b   1.000
_cell.length_c   1.000
_cell.angle_alpha   90.00
_cell.angle_beta   90.00
_cell.angle_gamma   90.00
#
_symmetry.space_group_name_H-M   'P 1'
#
loop_
_entity.id
_entity.type
_entity.pdbx_description
1 polymer ?
#
loop_
_entity_poly.entity_id
_entity_poly.type
_entity_poly.pdbx_seq_one_letter_code
_entity_poly.pdbx_strand_id
1 'polypeptide(L)'
;MQRCRHHRVARQYSSESESESESSSTSVSVSSECQTETMITTTMKCLSCQASYESRDSGTCKECYEEANETEEDRKREIEDLKAKVAFLRFWSPFDPQHLSRPNGPCFTDVVLVASSDDGSSSGPPIPVPAHKAVLISRSPVFKAMLENEMEESRSGTIKIGDVSYDALRAFVNYMYTAEACLDEQMAYDLLVLAEKYQVKHLKAYCEKFLVSKLNWENSILSYAIAHQHNAKLMLDAALSVITDNMDKLTKREEYAELVEKDPRLIVEIYEAYLSKQVNTAAHKDSLMKS
;
A
#
# COMPACT_ATOMS: atom_id res chain seq x y z
N MET A 1 35.97 -22.90 14.19
CA MET A 1 34.56 -22.47 14.27
C MET A 1 34.18 -21.87 12.92
N GLN A 2 33.56 -22.65 12.06
CA GLN A 2 33.26 -22.30 10.67
C GLN A 2 31.81 -21.80 10.65
N ARG A 3 31.61 -20.49 10.46
CA ARG A 3 30.28 -19.87 10.41
C ARG A 3 29.49 -20.40 9.20
N CYS A 4 28.29 -20.94 9.44
CA CYS A 4 27.39 -21.44 8.40
C CYS A 4 26.95 -20.31 7.46
N ARG A 5 27.21 -20.48 6.15
CA ARG A 5 26.67 -19.62 5.10
C ARG A 5 25.21 -20.04 4.85
N HIS A 6 24.27 -19.26 5.36
CA HIS A 6 22.84 -19.51 5.19
C HIS A 6 22.41 -19.30 3.72
N HIS A 7 21.83 -20.33 3.10
CA HIS A 7 20.94 -20.15 1.95
C HIS A 7 19.52 -19.91 2.48
N ARG A 8 19.00 -18.71 2.22
CA ARG A 8 17.67 -18.25 2.66
C ARG A 8 16.60 -19.01 1.89
N VAL A 9 16.05 -20.08 2.44
CA VAL A 9 14.84 -20.72 1.91
C VAL A 9 13.64 -19.95 2.47
N ALA A 10 12.90 -19.27 1.61
CA ALA A 10 11.66 -18.59 1.97
C ALA A 10 10.60 -19.63 2.36
N ARG A 11 10.07 -19.59 3.60
CA ARG A 11 8.89 -20.36 3.98
C ARG A 11 7.64 -19.69 3.39
N GLN A 12 6.97 -20.37 2.46
CA GLN A 12 5.56 -20.11 2.16
C GLN A 12 4.73 -20.69 3.31
N TYR A 13 4.04 -19.85 4.06
CA TYR A 13 3.00 -20.27 4.99
C TYR A 13 1.70 -20.43 4.20
N SER A 14 1.23 -21.66 4.00
CA SER A 14 -0.17 -21.94 3.68
C SER A 14 -0.91 -22.13 4.98
N SER A 15 -1.87 -21.25 5.24
CA SER A 15 -2.84 -21.34 6.34
C SER A 15 -3.96 -22.30 5.94
N GLU A 16 -4.04 -23.48 6.56
CA GLU A 16 -5.25 -24.29 6.55
C GLU A 16 -5.71 -24.55 7.99
N SER A 17 -7.00 -24.33 8.17
CA SER A 17 -7.79 -24.29 9.39
C SER A 17 -7.95 -25.65 10.05
N GLU A 18 -7.71 -25.72 11.36
CA GLU A 18 -8.09 -26.86 12.20
C GLU A 18 -9.58 -26.81 12.55
N SER A 19 -10.31 -27.86 12.19
CA SER A 19 -11.64 -28.17 12.71
C SER A 19 -11.54 -29.45 13.55
N GLU A 20 -11.80 -29.32 14.85
CA GLU A 20 -11.89 -30.42 15.80
C GLU A 20 -13.13 -31.29 15.50
N SER A 21 -12.95 -32.62 15.46
CA SER A 21 -14.07 -33.54 15.70
C SER A 21 -13.57 -34.81 16.38
N GLU A 22 -14.09 -35.03 17.60
CA GLU A 22 -13.99 -36.25 18.37
C GLU A 22 -14.83 -37.37 17.71
N SER A 23 -14.31 -38.59 17.65
CA SER A 23 -15.16 -39.78 17.82
C SER A 23 -14.37 -41.05 18.14
N SER A 24 -14.66 -41.56 19.34
CA SER A 24 -14.87 -42.95 19.74
C SER A 24 -14.08 -44.08 19.06
N SER A 25 -13.24 -44.67 19.90
CA SER A 25 -12.69 -46.03 19.85
C SER A 25 -13.73 -47.11 19.51
N THR A 26 -13.41 -47.99 18.57
CA THR A 26 -13.91 -49.37 18.58
C THR A 26 -12.78 -50.33 18.19
N SER A 27 -12.49 -51.24 19.11
CA SER A 27 -11.45 -52.27 19.07
C SER A 27 -11.82 -53.42 18.14
N VAL A 28 -10.92 -53.81 17.23
CA VAL A 28 -10.79 -55.22 16.81
C VAL A 28 -9.32 -55.57 16.67
N SER A 29 -8.90 -56.53 17.48
CA SER A 29 -7.59 -57.14 17.57
C SER A 29 -7.42 -58.23 16.51
N VAL A 30 -6.26 -58.26 15.84
CA VAL A 30 -5.68 -59.50 15.28
C VAL A 30 -4.18 -59.51 15.59
N SER A 31 -3.79 -60.59 16.26
CA SER A 31 -2.51 -60.88 16.90
C SER A 31 -1.37 -61.18 15.93
N SER A 32 -0.12 -60.91 16.32
CA SER A 32 1.04 -61.79 16.07
C SER A 32 2.34 -61.22 16.69
N GLU A 33 2.70 -61.78 17.84
CA GLU A 33 4.03 -62.07 18.41
C GLU A 33 5.30 -61.28 17.99
N CYS A 34 5.88 -60.62 19.01
CA CYS A 34 7.28 -60.57 19.42
C CYS A 34 8.38 -60.30 18.38
N GLN A 35 8.79 -59.03 18.25
CA GLN A 35 10.20 -58.67 18.01
C GLN A 35 10.54 -57.43 18.84
N THR A 36 11.68 -57.50 19.54
CA THR A 36 12.34 -56.43 20.29
C THR A 36 12.11 -55.04 19.68
N GLU A 37 11.49 -54.12 20.44
CA GLU A 37 11.44 -52.69 20.10
C GLU A 37 12.87 -52.14 20.03
N THR A 38 13.48 -52.29 18.87
CA THR A 38 14.62 -51.49 18.49
C THR A 38 14.01 -50.12 18.25
N MET A 39 14.23 -49.16 19.16
CA MET A 39 13.82 -47.78 18.92
C MET A 39 14.52 -47.33 17.64
N ILE A 40 13.80 -47.36 16.52
CA ILE A 40 14.27 -46.78 15.27
C ILE A 40 14.26 -45.28 15.53
N THR A 41 15.39 -44.74 16.00
CA THR A 41 15.63 -43.31 16.00
C THR A 41 15.72 -42.89 14.55
N THR A 42 14.58 -42.52 13.96
CA THR A 42 14.54 -41.94 12.62
C THR A 42 15.33 -40.64 12.67
N THR A 43 16.54 -40.66 12.14
CA THR A 43 17.42 -39.50 12.04
C THR A 43 17.02 -38.69 10.81
N MET A 44 16.59 -37.45 11.04
CA MET A 44 16.20 -36.51 9.99
C MET A 44 17.38 -35.61 9.64
N LYS A 45 17.44 -35.10 8.41
CA LYS A 45 18.41 -34.08 8.01
C LYS A 45 17.77 -32.70 8.06
N CYS A 46 18.42 -31.76 8.72
CA CYS A 46 17.99 -30.36 8.74
C CYS A 46 18.06 -29.78 7.33
N LEU A 47 16.98 -29.13 6.86
CA LEU A 47 16.96 -28.48 5.54
C LEU A 47 17.93 -27.29 5.44
N SER A 48 18.30 -26.67 6.56
CA SER A 48 19.18 -25.50 6.60
C SER A 48 20.68 -25.86 6.65
N CYS A 49 21.08 -26.73 7.60
CA CYS A 49 22.49 -27.07 7.83
C CYS A 49 22.87 -28.51 7.41
N GLN A 50 21.91 -29.30 6.92
CA GLN A 50 22.08 -30.71 6.53
C GLN A 50 22.52 -31.67 7.65
N ALA A 51 22.62 -31.20 8.89
CA ALA A 51 22.97 -32.03 10.05
C ALA A 51 21.87 -33.04 10.39
N SER A 52 22.28 -34.22 10.85
CA SER A 52 21.37 -35.25 11.34
C SER A 52 20.88 -34.92 12.76
N TYR A 53 19.58 -35.02 13.01
CA TYR A 53 18.97 -34.80 14.33
C TYR A 53 17.85 -35.81 14.60
N GLU A 54 17.53 -36.05 15.87
CA GLU A 54 16.52 -37.02 16.28
C GLU A 54 15.09 -36.47 16.15
N SER A 55 14.20 -37.27 15.56
CA SER A 55 12.88 -36.84 15.12
C SER A 55 11.85 -36.74 16.25
N ARG A 56 11.54 -35.50 16.66
CA ARG A 56 10.21 -35.14 17.20
C ARG A 56 9.57 -33.90 16.55
N ASP A 57 10.31 -33.10 15.77
CA ASP A 57 9.79 -31.87 15.16
C ASP A 57 10.25 -31.61 13.70
N SER A 58 9.45 -30.77 13.04
CA SER A 58 9.45 -30.39 11.62
C SER A 58 10.79 -29.86 11.06
N GLY A 59 11.34 -30.54 10.03
CA GLY A 59 12.20 -30.03 8.93
C GLY A 59 13.51 -29.26 9.23
N THR A 60 13.76 -28.80 10.45
CA THR A 60 14.89 -27.96 10.86
C THR A 60 15.38 -28.40 12.24
N CYS A 61 16.70 -28.48 12.44
CA CYS A 61 17.26 -28.83 13.74
C CYS A 61 17.13 -27.66 14.73
N LYS A 62 17.20 -27.99 16.03
CA LYS A 62 17.10 -27.06 17.15
C LYS A 62 18.07 -25.88 17.04
N GLU A 63 19.35 -26.14 16.73
CA GLU A 63 20.37 -25.09 16.60
C GLU A 63 20.04 -24.06 15.51
N CYS A 64 19.60 -24.52 14.32
CA CYS A 64 19.20 -23.61 13.25
C CYS A 64 17.92 -22.84 13.57
N TYR A 65 17.02 -23.42 14.35
CA TYR A 65 15.81 -22.73 14.80
C TYR A 65 16.15 -21.62 15.80
N GLU A 66 16.99 -21.93 16.79
CA GLU A 66 17.46 -20.97 17.80
C GLU A 66 18.27 -19.83 17.16
N GLU A 67 19.21 -20.13 16.25
CA GLU A 67 19.99 -19.12 15.53
C GLU A 67 19.09 -18.20 14.67
N ALA A 68 18.06 -18.75 14.03
CA ALA A 68 17.09 -17.96 13.28
C ALA A 68 16.27 -17.02 14.20
N ASN A 69 15.87 -17.50 15.38
CA ASN A 69 15.14 -16.70 16.35
C ASN A 69 16.03 -15.59 16.96
N GLU A 70 17.27 -15.90 17.34
CA GLU A 70 18.25 -14.90 17.81
C GLU A 70 18.46 -13.80 16.76
N THR A 71 18.59 -14.18 15.49
CA THR A 71 18.73 -13.22 14.38
C THR A 71 17.49 -12.33 14.22
N GLU A 72 16.28 -12.85 14.45
CA GLU A 72 15.05 -12.07 14.40
C GLU A 72 14.96 -11.07 15.57
N GLU A 73 15.32 -11.50 16.77
CA GLU A 73 15.36 -10.65 17.96
C GLU A 73 16.41 -9.54 17.85
N ASP A 74 17.59 -9.83 17.31
CA ASP A 74 18.62 -8.84 17.02
C ASP A 74 18.11 -7.77 16.05
N ARG A 75 17.44 -8.17 14.96
CA ARG A 75 16.83 -7.23 14.00
C ARG A 75 15.73 -6.39 14.64
N LYS A 76 14.89 -6.97 15.48
CA LYS A 76 13.84 -6.23 16.22
C LYS A 76 14.48 -5.16 17.11
N ARG A 77 15.53 -5.51 17.86
CA ARG A 77 16.30 -4.56 18.69
C ARG A 77 16.92 -3.44 17.87
N GLU A 78 17.52 -3.76 16.72
CA GLU A 78 18.07 -2.74 15.81
C GLU A 78 17.01 -1.79 15.28
N ILE A 79 15.83 -2.30 14.89
CA ILE A 79 14.69 -1.49 14.47
C ILE A 79 14.23 -0.56 15.59
N GLU A 80 14.16 -1.04 16.83
CA GLU A 80 13.77 -0.23 17.99
C GLU A 80 14.79 0.88 18.30
N ASP A 81 16.08 0.56 18.27
CA ASP A 81 17.16 1.54 18.45
C ASP A 81 17.13 2.62 17.35
N LEU A 82 16.95 2.22 16.08
CA LEU A 82 16.79 3.16 14.97
C LEU A 82 15.53 4.02 15.15
N LYS A 83 14.39 3.43 15.54
CA LYS A 83 13.15 4.16 15.85
C LYS A 83 13.36 5.18 16.97
N ALA A 84 14.13 4.83 18.01
CA ALA A 84 14.46 5.75 19.10
C ALA A 84 15.34 6.91 18.61
N LYS A 85 16.34 6.64 17.77
CA LYS A 85 17.23 7.67 17.18
C LYS A 85 16.49 8.65 16.28
N VAL A 86 15.47 8.22 15.56
CA VAL A 86 14.65 9.09 14.69
C VAL A 86 13.37 9.61 15.37
N ALA A 87 13.19 9.36 16.66
CA ALA A 87 11.96 9.73 17.37
C ALA A 87 11.65 11.24 17.35
N PHE A 88 12.67 12.08 17.18
CA PHE A 88 12.51 13.53 17.04
C PHE A 88 11.86 13.95 15.71
N LEU A 89 11.95 13.12 14.67
CA LEU A 89 11.31 13.33 13.36
C LEU A 89 9.93 12.66 13.29
N ARG A 90 9.23 12.44 14.40
CA ARG A 90 7.90 11.83 14.37
C ARG A 90 6.85 12.82 13.93
N PHE A 91 5.85 12.32 13.19
CA PHE A 91 4.67 13.11 12.87
C PHE A 91 3.91 13.41 14.15
N TRP A 92 3.61 14.69 14.39
CA TRP A 92 2.84 15.09 15.56
C TRP A 92 1.37 14.70 15.37
N SER A 93 0.78 14.08 16.40
CA SER A 93 -0.65 13.76 16.44
C SER A 93 -1.23 14.17 17.80
N PRO A 94 -2.34 14.92 17.84
CA PRO A 94 -2.99 15.31 19.10
C PRO A 94 -3.57 14.11 19.87
N PHE A 95 -3.63 12.93 19.26
CA PHE A 95 -4.16 11.68 19.84
C PHE A 95 -3.09 10.62 20.14
N ASP A 96 -1.79 10.95 20.04
CA ASP A 96 -0.73 9.97 20.34
C ASP A 96 -0.65 9.68 21.85
N PRO A 97 -0.86 8.43 22.30
CA PRO A 97 -0.77 8.06 23.72
C PRO A 97 0.61 8.33 24.33
N GLN A 98 1.68 8.34 23.53
CA GLN A 98 3.05 8.64 24.01
C GLN A 98 3.26 10.12 24.34
N HIS A 99 2.38 11.01 23.85
CA HIS A 99 2.44 12.45 24.12
C HIS A 99 1.70 12.87 25.38
N LEU A 100 0.76 12.07 25.90
CA LEU A 100 0.11 12.32 27.20
C LEU A 100 1.11 12.31 28.37
N SER A 101 2.24 11.62 28.22
CA SER A 101 3.33 11.58 29.21
C SER A 101 4.33 12.73 29.09
N ARG A 102 4.25 13.55 28.03
CA ARG A 102 5.20 14.64 27.79
C ARG A 102 4.50 15.87 27.18
N PRO A 103 3.67 16.59 27.96
CA PRO A 103 2.86 17.71 27.48
C PRO A 103 3.69 18.88 26.89
N ASN A 104 5.00 18.92 27.11
CA ASN A 104 5.94 19.95 26.62
C ASN A 104 7.16 19.38 25.87
N GLY A 105 7.06 18.20 25.24
CA GLY A 105 8.14 17.76 24.35
C GLY A 105 8.26 18.73 23.15
N PRO A 106 9.45 19.29 22.84
CA PRO A 106 9.58 20.18 21.70
C PRO A 106 9.30 19.39 20.43
N CYS A 107 8.15 19.69 19.83
CA CYS A 107 7.88 19.43 18.43
C CYS A 107 8.94 20.25 17.67
N PHE A 108 10.01 19.62 17.19
CA PHE A 108 11.11 20.29 16.45
C PHE A 108 10.70 20.71 15.04
N THR A 109 9.41 20.95 14.84
CA THR A 109 8.82 21.34 13.58
C THR A 109 9.21 22.76 13.25
N ASP A 110 9.69 22.93 12.03
CA ASP A 110 10.18 24.17 11.45
C ASP A 110 9.29 24.66 10.30
N VAL A 111 8.18 23.95 10.04
CA VAL A 111 7.15 24.33 9.06
C VAL A 111 5.75 23.88 9.50
N VAL A 112 4.73 24.62 9.09
CA VAL A 112 3.32 24.30 9.33
C VAL A 112 2.58 24.25 8.00
N LEU A 113 1.77 23.21 7.79
CA LEU A 113 0.85 23.13 6.65
C LEU A 113 -0.57 23.43 7.08
N VAL A 114 -1.32 24.10 6.21
CA VAL A 114 -2.70 24.50 6.48
C VAL A 114 -3.56 24.19 5.26
N ALA A 115 -4.71 23.55 5.48
CA ALA A 115 -5.74 23.39 4.47
C ALA A 115 -6.46 24.72 4.24
N SER A 116 -6.56 25.15 2.98
CA SER A 116 -7.34 26.31 2.54
C SER A 116 -8.55 25.78 1.78
N SER A 117 -9.73 25.88 2.38
CA SER A 117 -11.00 25.66 1.70
C SER A 117 -11.47 27.02 1.17
N ASP A 118 -11.66 27.14 -0.14
CA ASP A 118 -12.09 28.39 -0.79
C ASP A 118 -13.60 28.66 -0.60
N ASP A 119 -14.32 27.68 -0.09
CA ASP A 119 -15.69 27.78 0.38
C ASP A 119 -15.70 28.39 1.79
N GLY A 120 -16.04 29.68 1.90
CA GLY A 120 -16.14 30.45 3.16
C GLY A 120 -17.10 29.89 4.25
N SER A 121 -17.43 28.61 4.16
CA SER A 121 -18.16 27.73 5.07
C SER A 121 -17.33 27.28 6.29
N SER A 122 -16.00 27.38 6.28
CA SER A 122 -15.18 27.01 7.44
C SER A 122 -15.31 28.07 8.53
N SER A 123 -16.25 27.85 9.45
CA SER A 123 -16.62 28.72 10.57
C SER A 123 -15.56 28.81 11.70
N GLY A 124 -14.31 28.43 11.41
CA GLY A 124 -13.22 28.40 12.39
C GLY A 124 -11.86 28.73 11.79
N PRO A 125 -10.87 29.06 12.64
CA PRO A 125 -9.51 29.30 12.19
C PRO A 125 -8.91 28.04 11.55
N PRO A 126 -8.01 28.19 10.56
CA PRO A 126 -7.35 27.05 9.92
C PRO A 126 -6.62 26.18 10.94
N ILE A 127 -6.82 24.86 10.86
CA ILE A 127 -6.17 23.90 11.76
C ILE A 127 -4.74 23.63 11.25
N PRO A 128 -3.70 23.92 12.04
CA PRO A 128 -2.31 23.72 11.62
C PRO A 128 -1.91 22.25 11.67
N VAL A 129 -1.10 21.83 10.70
CA VAL A 129 -0.41 20.53 10.66
C VAL A 129 1.11 20.78 10.76
N PRO A 130 1.71 20.73 11.96
CA PRO A 130 3.15 20.91 12.15
C PRO A 130 3.96 19.79 11.48
N ALA A 131 5.06 20.14 10.82
CA ALA A 131 5.93 19.18 10.13
C ALA A 131 7.40 19.64 10.11
N HIS A 132 8.27 18.77 9.59
CA HIS A 132 9.71 19.01 9.45
C HIS A 132 10.04 19.25 7.97
N LYS A 133 10.67 20.39 7.65
CA LYS A 133 11.11 20.71 6.28
C LYS A 133 11.97 19.60 5.71
N ALA A 134 12.91 19.07 6.50
CA ALA A 134 13.80 17.97 6.10
C ALA A 134 13.02 16.73 5.60
N VAL A 135 11.92 16.37 6.25
CA VAL A 135 11.09 15.23 5.84
C VAL A 135 10.36 15.55 4.55
N LEU A 136 9.67 16.69 4.46
CA LEU A 136 8.91 17.09 3.27
C LEU A 136 9.80 17.20 2.03
N ILE A 137 10.95 17.86 2.16
CA ILE A 137 11.96 18.04 1.10
C ILE A 137 12.47 16.69 0.59
N SER A 138 12.72 15.74 1.50
CA SER A 138 13.23 14.41 1.13
C SER A 138 12.21 13.57 0.35
N ARG A 139 10.91 13.81 0.54
CA ARG A 139 9.83 12.97 -0.02
C ARG A 139 9.13 13.61 -1.22
N SER A 140 9.29 14.91 -1.44
CA SER A 140 8.62 15.64 -2.52
C SER A 140 9.57 16.62 -3.21
N PRO A 141 9.82 16.47 -4.52
CA PRO A 141 10.54 17.46 -5.32
C PRO A 141 9.89 18.84 -5.31
N VAL A 142 8.56 18.90 -5.17
CA VAL A 142 7.82 20.16 -5.10
C VAL A 142 8.08 20.87 -3.79
N PHE A 143 8.01 20.15 -2.66
CA PHE A 143 8.40 20.74 -1.37
C PHE A 143 9.87 21.12 -1.33
N LYS A 144 10.75 20.35 -1.96
CA LYS A 144 12.16 20.71 -2.13
C LYS A 144 12.30 22.07 -2.81
N ALA A 145 11.69 22.25 -3.98
CA ALA A 145 11.74 23.51 -4.70
C ALA A 145 11.10 24.68 -3.93
N MET A 146 10.01 24.42 -3.20
CA MET A 146 9.29 25.43 -2.41
C MET A 146 10.08 25.90 -1.19
N LEU A 147 10.80 25.00 -0.52
CA LEU A 147 11.43 25.26 0.78
C LEU A 147 12.93 25.58 0.69
N GLU A 148 13.63 25.14 -0.35
CA GLU A 148 15.07 25.45 -0.55
C GLU A 148 15.29 26.79 -1.27
N ASN A 149 14.32 27.25 -2.06
CA ASN A 149 14.38 28.57 -2.66
C ASN A 149 13.77 29.60 -1.68
N GLU A 150 14.28 30.83 -1.65
CA GLU A 150 13.83 31.91 -0.73
C GLU A 150 12.41 32.45 -1.06
N MET A 151 11.45 31.56 -1.32
CA MET A 151 10.05 31.84 -1.56
C MET A 151 9.33 32.29 -0.27
N GLU A 152 8.10 32.80 -0.39
CA GLU A 152 7.32 33.28 0.74
C GLU A 152 7.08 32.18 1.78
N GLU A 153 6.88 30.94 1.35
CA GLU A 153 6.66 29.76 2.19
C GLU A 153 7.91 29.41 3.00
N SER A 154 9.10 29.52 2.40
CA SER A 154 10.35 29.23 3.11
C SER A 154 10.65 30.27 4.19
N ARG A 155 10.24 31.53 3.96
CA ARG A 155 10.37 32.66 4.89
C ARG A 155 9.29 32.71 5.97
N SER A 156 8.04 32.42 5.62
CA SER A 156 6.89 32.46 6.53
C SER A 156 6.78 31.22 7.41
N GLY A 157 7.36 30.09 6.98
CA GLY A 157 7.23 28.81 7.67
C GLY A 157 5.82 28.22 7.60
N THR A 158 4.93 28.77 6.78
CA THR A 158 3.55 28.30 6.60
C THR A 158 3.29 27.97 5.14
N ILE A 159 2.84 26.75 4.86
CA ILE A 159 2.44 26.29 3.53
C ILE A 159 0.92 26.18 3.50
N LYS A 160 0.28 26.92 2.61
CA LYS A 160 -1.17 26.80 2.37
C LYS A 160 -1.41 25.83 1.23
N ILE A 161 -2.28 24.84 1.47
CA ILE A 161 -2.68 23.86 0.46
C ILE A 161 -4.16 24.07 0.19
N GLY A 162 -4.46 24.59 -1.01
CA GLY A 162 -5.84 24.77 -1.48
C GLY A 162 -6.51 23.45 -1.90
N ASP A 163 -7.84 23.46 -1.86
CA ASP A 163 -8.73 22.39 -2.32
C ASP A 163 -8.50 21.04 -1.63
N VAL A 164 -8.25 21.06 -0.32
CA VAL A 164 -8.01 19.84 0.45
C VAL A 164 -8.71 19.90 1.81
N SER A 165 -9.27 18.78 2.25
CA SER A 165 -9.77 18.63 3.61
C SER A 165 -8.61 18.56 4.62
N TYR A 166 -8.85 18.93 5.87
CA TYR A 166 -7.87 18.76 6.93
C TYR A 166 -7.43 17.29 7.08
N ASP A 167 -8.37 16.35 6.97
CA ASP A 167 -8.09 14.93 7.11
C ASP A 167 -7.21 14.39 5.99
N ALA A 168 -7.47 14.78 4.74
CA ALA A 168 -6.63 14.42 3.60
C ALA A 168 -5.24 15.04 3.71
N LEU A 169 -5.12 16.31 4.11
CA LEU A 169 -3.84 16.96 4.37
C LEU A 169 -3.05 16.21 5.46
N ARG A 170 -3.72 15.88 6.56
CA ARG A 170 -3.11 15.16 7.69
C ARG A 170 -2.65 13.77 7.27
N ALA A 171 -3.47 13.02 6.53
CA ALA A 171 -3.11 11.71 6.00
C ALA A 171 -1.93 11.78 5.02
N PHE A 172 -1.91 12.80 4.16
CA PHE A 172 -0.82 13.04 3.22
C PHE A 172 0.51 13.31 3.93
N VAL A 173 0.51 14.19 4.93
CA VAL A 173 1.70 14.46 5.73
C VAL A 173 2.11 13.22 6.52
N ASN A 174 1.18 12.50 7.16
CA ASN A 174 1.48 11.26 7.85
C ASN A 174 2.18 10.24 6.94
N TYR A 175 1.71 10.07 5.71
CA TYR A 175 2.35 9.20 4.73
C TYR A 175 3.80 9.62 4.43
N MET A 176 4.12 10.92 4.45
CA MET A 176 5.52 11.37 4.29
C MET A 176 6.43 10.93 5.44
N TYR A 177 5.88 10.61 6.61
CA TYR A 177 6.66 10.07 7.72
C TYR A 177 6.71 8.54 7.65
N THR A 178 5.56 7.90 7.50
CA THR A 178 5.41 6.46 7.74
C THR A 178 5.43 5.61 6.47
N ALA A 179 5.20 6.21 5.30
CA ALA A 179 4.86 5.51 4.05
C ALA A 179 3.61 4.60 4.17
N GLU A 180 2.75 4.88 5.15
CA GLU A 180 1.50 4.17 5.42
C GLU A 180 0.33 5.15 5.33
N ALA A 181 -0.77 4.72 4.70
CA ALA A 181 -2.02 5.48 4.64
C ALA A 181 -3.20 4.51 4.71
N CYS A 182 -4.19 4.83 5.54
CA CYS A 182 -5.47 4.14 5.54
C CYS A 182 -6.32 4.72 4.42
N LEU A 183 -6.67 3.89 3.44
CA LEU A 183 -7.42 4.31 2.27
C LEU A 183 -8.87 3.81 2.34
N ASP A 184 -9.81 4.75 2.24
CA ASP A 184 -11.12 4.52 1.66
C ASP A 184 -11.16 5.14 0.24
N GLU A 185 -12.28 5.02 -0.47
CA GLU A 185 -12.38 5.53 -1.85
C GLU A 185 -12.19 7.05 -1.92
N GLN A 186 -12.81 7.82 -1.02
CA GLN A 186 -12.70 9.29 -1.02
C GLN A 186 -11.27 9.74 -0.68
N MET A 187 -10.69 9.19 0.39
CA MET A 187 -9.33 9.45 0.80
C MET A 187 -8.32 9.05 -0.28
N ALA A 188 -8.57 7.95 -1.00
CA ALA A 188 -7.71 7.55 -2.10
C ALA A 188 -7.73 8.56 -3.25
N TYR A 189 -8.88 9.14 -3.59
CA TYR A 189 -8.97 10.25 -4.55
C TYR A 189 -8.24 11.49 -4.05
N ASP A 190 -8.52 11.95 -2.83
CA ASP A 190 -7.90 13.16 -2.26
C ASP A 190 -6.37 13.02 -2.21
N LEU A 191 -5.87 11.87 -1.76
CA LEU A 191 -4.43 11.59 -1.70
C LEU A 191 -3.81 11.42 -3.09
N LEU A 192 -4.55 10.90 -4.09
CA LEU A 192 -4.08 10.82 -5.47
C LEU A 192 -3.81 12.23 -6.03
N VAL A 193 -4.74 13.16 -5.80
CA VAL A 193 -4.61 14.57 -6.23
C VAL A 193 -3.39 15.21 -5.58
N LEU A 194 -3.23 15.07 -4.26
CA LEU A 194 -2.06 15.60 -3.55
C LEU A 194 -0.76 14.93 -4.00
N ALA A 195 -0.76 13.62 -4.20
CA ALA A 195 0.42 12.88 -4.62
C ALA A 195 0.90 13.31 -6.01
N GLU A 196 -0.01 13.58 -6.95
CA GLU A 196 0.34 14.14 -8.25
C GLU A 196 0.86 15.58 -8.10
N LYS A 197 0.11 16.44 -7.40
CA LYS A 197 0.44 17.87 -7.21
C LYS A 197 1.83 18.07 -6.59
N TYR A 198 2.19 17.24 -5.61
CA TYR A 198 3.46 17.30 -4.89
C TYR A 198 4.47 16.24 -5.36
N GLN A 199 4.20 15.54 -6.46
CA GLN A 199 5.09 14.55 -7.08
C GLN A 199 5.57 13.43 -6.14
N VAL A 200 4.69 12.95 -5.25
CA VAL A 200 4.93 11.82 -4.35
C VAL A 200 4.58 10.52 -5.07
N LYS A 201 5.47 10.07 -5.96
CA LYS A 201 5.22 8.97 -6.91
C LYS A 201 4.75 7.66 -6.26
N HIS A 202 5.32 7.30 -5.11
CA HIS A 202 4.96 6.06 -4.44
C HIS A 202 3.53 6.09 -3.87
N LEU A 203 3.11 7.23 -3.31
CA LEU A 203 1.74 7.43 -2.85
C LEU A 203 0.77 7.39 -4.04
N LYS A 204 1.11 8.08 -5.13
CA LYS A 204 0.29 8.09 -6.35
C LYS A 204 0.02 6.66 -6.84
N ALA A 205 1.09 5.87 -7.00
CA ALA A 205 0.97 4.48 -7.43
C ALA A 205 0.19 3.60 -6.44
N TYR A 206 0.27 3.90 -5.14
CA TYR A 206 -0.49 3.19 -4.11
C TYR A 206 -1.99 3.49 -4.21
N CYS A 207 -2.36 4.77 -4.33
CA CYS A 207 -3.74 5.21 -4.54
C CYS A 207 -4.31 4.67 -5.87
N GLU A 208 -3.54 4.71 -6.97
CA GLU A 208 -3.95 4.16 -8.26
C GLU A 208 -4.30 2.67 -8.17
N LYS A 209 -3.43 1.87 -7.54
CA LYS A 209 -3.69 0.42 -7.37
C LYS A 209 -4.94 0.16 -6.53
N PHE A 210 -5.14 0.93 -5.47
CA PHE A 210 -6.32 0.79 -4.63
C PHE A 210 -7.60 1.13 -5.41
N LEU A 211 -7.62 2.26 -6.11
CA LEU A 211 -8.79 2.70 -6.90
C LEU A 211 -9.09 1.74 -8.05
N VAL A 212 -8.07 1.23 -8.75
CA VAL A 212 -8.25 0.18 -9.78
C VAL A 212 -8.87 -1.09 -9.19
N SER A 213 -8.53 -1.47 -7.95
CA SER A 213 -9.16 -2.64 -7.30
C SER A 213 -10.64 -2.44 -6.95
N LYS A 214 -11.10 -1.19 -6.88
CA LYS A 214 -12.50 -0.80 -6.61
C LYS A 214 -13.26 -0.40 -7.88
N LEU A 215 -12.56 -0.35 -9.01
CA LEU A 215 -13.12 0.06 -10.28
C LEU A 215 -14.18 -0.93 -10.74
N ASN A 216 -15.33 -0.39 -11.14
CA ASN A 216 -16.48 -1.11 -11.64
C ASN A 216 -17.16 -0.27 -12.73
N TRP A 217 -18.22 -0.82 -13.34
CA TRP A 217 -18.94 -0.10 -14.39
C TRP A 217 -19.49 1.23 -13.87
N GLU A 218 -20.10 1.28 -12.69
CA GLU A 218 -20.73 2.47 -12.12
C GLU A 218 -19.71 3.59 -11.87
N ASN A 219 -18.54 3.33 -11.31
CA ASN A 219 -17.56 4.39 -11.08
C ASN A 219 -16.59 4.64 -12.26
N SER A 220 -16.67 3.88 -13.36
CA SER A 220 -15.68 3.93 -14.45
C SER A 220 -15.54 5.27 -15.17
N ILE A 221 -16.64 5.97 -15.46
CA ILE A 221 -16.61 7.26 -16.18
C ILE A 221 -15.96 8.34 -15.32
N LEU A 222 -16.40 8.47 -14.06
CA LEU A 222 -15.81 9.40 -13.11
C LEU A 222 -14.33 9.08 -12.88
N SER A 223 -14.00 7.80 -12.70
CA SER A 223 -12.63 7.32 -12.55
C SER A 223 -11.75 7.66 -13.75
N TYR A 224 -12.28 7.52 -14.98
CA TYR A 224 -11.57 7.88 -16.22
C TYR A 224 -11.27 9.37 -16.26
N ALA A 225 -12.26 10.22 -15.98
CA ALA A 225 -12.09 11.68 -15.99
C ALA A 225 -11.05 12.13 -14.95
N ILE A 226 -11.14 11.63 -13.71
CA ILE A 226 -10.17 11.93 -12.63
C ILE A 226 -8.77 11.42 -13.01
N ALA A 227 -8.68 10.21 -13.54
CA ALA A 227 -7.40 9.62 -13.91
C ALA A 227 -6.72 10.41 -15.03
N HIS A 228 -7.50 10.92 -15.99
CA HIS A 228 -7.01 11.79 -17.05
C HIS A 228 -6.49 13.12 -16.47
N GLN A 229 -7.28 13.76 -15.60
CA GLN A 229 -6.91 15.04 -14.97
C GLN A 229 -5.63 14.97 -14.13
N HIS A 230 -5.37 13.85 -13.45
CA HIS A 230 -4.24 13.68 -12.54
C HIS A 230 -3.13 12.76 -13.10
N ASN A 231 -3.11 12.54 -14.42
CA ASN A 231 -2.11 11.71 -15.11
C ASN A 231 -1.94 10.30 -14.50
N ALA A 232 -3.02 9.72 -13.98
CA ALA A 232 -3.01 8.44 -13.27
C ALA A 232 -3.16 7.29 -14.27
N LYS A 233 -2.07 6.97 -14.97
CA LYS A 233 -2.11 6.11 -16.16
C LYS A 233 -2.67 4.71 -15.90
N LEU A 234 -2.32 4.05 -14.79
CA LEU A 234 -2.84 2.70 -14.52
C LEU A 234 -4.36 2.71 -14.34
N MET A 235 -4.86 3.75 -13.66
CA MET A 235 -6.29 3.95 -13.45
C MET A 235 -7.00 4.34 -14.74
N LEU A 236 -6.38 5.20 -15.56
CA LEU A 236 -6.89 5.63 -16.85
C LEU A 236 -7.11 4.45 -17.79
N ASP A 237 -6.07 3.61 -17.98
CA ASP A 237 -6.11 2.46 -18.87
C ASP A 237 -7.15 1.43 -18.40
N ALA A 238 -7.24 1.19 -17.09
CA ALA A 238 -8.21 0.27 -16.50
C ALA A 238 -9.65 0.77 -16.67
N ALA A 239 -9.91 2.05 -16.38
CA ALA A 239 -11.22 2.68 -16.54
C ALA A 239 -11.66 2.66 -18.01
N LEU A 240 -10.75 2.99 -18.93
CA LEU A 240 -11.02 2.93 -20.36
C LEU A 240 -11.35 1.51 -20.83
N SER A 241 -10.68 0.48 -20.30
CA SER A 241 -11.03 -0.91 -20.61
C SER A 241 -12.46 -1.22 -20.19
N VAL A 242 -12.84 -0.92 -18.94
CA VAL A 242 -14.20 -1.16 -18.42
C VAL A 242 -15.26 -0.43 -19.26
N ILE A 243 -14.98 0.80 -19.66
CA ILE A 243 -15.86 1.60 -20.52
C ILE A 243 -16.01 0.94 -21.90
N THR A 244 -14.89 0.63 -22.55
CA THR A 244 -14.89 0.03 -23.89
C THR A 244 -15.55 -1.35 -23.94
N ASP A 245 -15.53 -2.10 -22.85
CA ASP A 245 -16.20 -3.40 -22.71
C ASP A 245 -17.74 -3.29 -22.57
N ASN A 246 -18.28 -2.10 -22.25
CA ASN A 246 -19.71 -1.87 -21.99
C ASN A 246 -20.25 -0.68 -22.80
N MET A 247 -19.68 -0.42 -23.98
CA MET A 247 -20.03 0.74 -24.82
C MET A 247 -21.50 0.82 -25.22
N ASP A 248 -22.19 -0.32 -25.31
CA ASP A 248 -23.62 -0.41 -25.65
C ASP A 248 -24.53 0.29 -24.64
N LYS A 249 -24.05 0.48 -23.40
CA LYS A 249 -24.78 1.12 -22.30
C LYS A 249 -24.28 2.54 -22.00
N LEU A 250 -23.16 2.96 -22.58
CA LEU A 250 -22.48 4.21 -22.24
C LEU A 250 -23.38 5.44 -22.38
N THR A 251 -24.09 5.57 -23.51
CA THR A 251 -24.93 6.73 -23.82
C THR A 251 -26.18 6.87 -22.95
N LYS A 252 -26.53 5.84 -22.16
CA LYS A 252 -27.68 5.85 -21.25
C LYS A 252 -27.35 6.44 -19.87
N ARG A 253 -26.08 6.70 -19.60
CA ARG A 253 -25.60 7.16 -18.30
C ARG A 253 -25.66 8.68 -18.17
N GLU A 254 -26.05 9.14 -16.98
CA GLU A 254 -26.04 10.57 -16.65
C GLU A 254 -24.61 11.12 -16.65
N GLU A 255 -23.66 10.35 -16.12
CA GLU A 255 -22.26 10.74 -16.02
C GLU A 255 -21.60 10.85 -17.41
N TYR A 256 -22.13 10.14 -18.41
CA TYR A 256 -21.73 10.33 -19.81
C TYR A 256 -22.19 11.69 -20.32
N ALA A 257 -23.45 12.08 -20.07
CA ALA A 257 -23.98 13.37 -20.50
C ALA A 257 -23.21 14.52 -19.83
N GLU A 258 -22.90 14.40 -18.54
CA GLU A 258 -22.05 15.35 -17.83
C GLU A 258 -20.64 15.43 -18.43
N LEU A 259 -20.03 14.30 -18.78
CA LEU A 259 -18.70 14.27 -19.36
C LEU A 259 -18.69 14.90 -20.76
N VAL A 260 -19.73 14.66 -21.57
CA VAL A 260 -19.92 15.33 -22.87
C VAL A 260 -19.98 16.84 -22.71
N GLU A 261 -20.65 17.35 -21.67
CA GLU A 261 -20.75 18.79 -21.43
C GLU A 261 -19.44 19.39 -20.90
N LYS A 262 -18.80 18.72 -19.92
CA LYS A 262 -17.60 19.22 -19.24
C LYS A 262 -16.32 19.09 -20.07
N ASP A 263 -16.09 17.93 -20.70
CA ASP A 263 -14.92 17.72 -21.58
C ASP A 263 -15.22 16.74 -22.72
N PRO A 264 -15.78 17.23 -23.85
CA PRO A 264 -16.09 16.40 -25.01
C PRO A 264 -14.89 15.65 -25.60
N ARG A 265 -13.65 16.10 -25.35
CA ARG A 265 -12.44 15.46 -25.90
C ARG A 265 -12.24 14.07 -25.32
N LEU A 266 -12.55 13.90 -24.04
CA LEU A 266 -12.49 12.60 -23.35
C LEU A 266 -13.44 11.59 -24.00
N ILE A 267 -14.59 12.05 -24.49
CA ILE A 267 -15.53 11.19 -25.22
C ILE A 267 -14.95 10.74 -26.56
N VAL A 268 -14.32 11.66 -27.30
CA VAL A 268 -13.65 11.33 -28.57
C VAL A 268 -12.58 10.26 -28.34
N GLU A 269 -11.73 10.42 -27.32
CA GLU A 269 -10.70 9.44 -26.96
C GLU A 269 -11.30 8.06 -26.63
N ILE A 270 -12.41 8.02 -25.89
CA ILE A 270 -13.11 6.76 -25.59
C ILE A 270 -13.58 6.07 -26.89
N TYR A 271 -14.18 6.81 -27.82
CA TYR A 271 -14.63 6.23 -29.09
C TYR A 271 -13.47 5.82 -29.98
N GLU A 272 -12.38 6.60 -30.04
CA GLU A 272 -11.16 6.23 -30.78
C GLU A 272 -10.53 4.94 -30.24
N ALA A 273 -10.45 4.80 -28.92
CA ALA A 273 -9.97 3.60 -28.26
C ALA A 273 -10.88 2.39 -28.56
N TYR A 274 -12.20 2.59 -28.51
CA TYR A 274 -13.17 1.54 -28.85
C TYR A 274 -13.05 1.07 -30.30
N LEU A 275 -12.98 2.00 -31.27
CA LEU A 275 -12.84 1.67 -32.69
C LEU A 275 -11.51 0.93 -32.94
N SER A 276 -10.42 1.38 -32.33
CA SER A 276 -9.12 0.72 -32.41
C SER A 276 -9.18 -0.73 -31.88
N LYS A 277 -9.88 -0.95 -30.76
CA LYS A 277 -10.08 -2.29 -30.18
C LYS A 277 -10.86 -3.23 -31.11
N GLN A 278 -11.87 -2.72 -31.81
CA GLN A 278 -12.66 -3.50 -32.78
C GLN A 278 -11.83 -3.93 -34.00
N VAL A 279 -11.04 -3.02 -34.57
CA VAL A 279 -10.16 -3.31 -35.72
C VAL A 279 -9.15 -4.41 -35.37
N ASN A 280 -8.51 -4.31 -34.19
CA ASN A 280 -7.55 -5.31 -33.72
C ASN A 280 -8.19 -6.69 -33.51
N THR A 281 -9.42 -6.73 -33.02
CA THR A 281 -10.17 -7.97 -32.80
C THR A 281 -10.56 -8.63 -34.14
N ALA A 282 -10.95 -7.83 -35.14
CA ALA A 282 -11.26 -8.33 -36.48
C ALA A 282 -10.02 -8.90 -37.18
N ALA A 283 -8.89 -8.18 -37.14
CA ALA A 283 -7.62 -8.64 -37.72
C ALA A 283 -7.11 -9.96 -37.09
N HIS A 284 -7.30 -10.14 -35.77
CA HIS A 284 -6.94 -11.37 -35.09
C HIS A 284 -7.83 -12.55 -35.51
N LYS A 285 -9.14 -12.33 -35.70
CA LYS A 285 -10.07 -13.37 -36.19
C LYS A 285 -9.75 -13.79 -37.63
N ASP A 286 -9.44 -12.85 -38.51
CA ASP A 286 -9.06 -13.14 -39.90
C ASP A 286 -7.74 -13.92 -40.01
N SER A 287 -6.83 -13.73 -39.05
CA SER A 287 -5.55 -14.46 -38.98
C SER A 287 -5.74 -15.91 -38.51
N LEU A 288 -6.61 -16.16 -37.53
CA LEU A 288 -6.94 -17.52 -37.06
C LEU A 288 -7.73 -18.33 -38.11
N MET A 289 -8.55 -17.70 -38.94
CA MET A 289 -9.30 -18.39 -40.00
C MET A 289 -8.44 -18.79 -41.21
N LYS A 290 -7.20 -18.27 -41.32
CA LYS A 290 -6.27 -18.54 -42.41
C LYS A 290 -5.15 -19.53 -42.03
N SER A 291 -5.05 -19.95 -40.77
CA SER A 291 -4.13 -20.99 -40.28
C SER A 291 -4.83 -22.33 -40.16
#